data_AF-A0AAD4LBT5-F1
#
_entry.id   AF-A0AAD4LBT5-F1
#
_cell.length_a   1.000
_cell.length_b   1.000
_cell.length_c   1.000
_cell.angle_alpha   90.00
_cell.angle_beta   90.00
_cell.angle_gamma   90.00
#
_symmetry.space_group_name_H-M   'P 1'
#
loop_
_entity.id
_entity.type
_entity.pdbx_description
1 polymer ?
#
loop_
_entity_poly.entity_id
_entity_poly.type
_entity_poly.pdbx_seq_one_letter_code
_entity_poly.pdbx_strand_id
1 'polypeptide(L)'
;MGLTDGSHCCTCDNFFEYIFQGAGNHACSSTPCSGDPSEVDCGGPSAASTYQKTDLTFVIPTRVPSVELWKSKGCYSDSPSARALHARVDAGDVTVESCVAACEDQQLTLAGVEFGQECWCGSEIENGQTSVGNDDGIKHGNFRPFPNNAYCNMPCQGNPTELCGGAGRLNVYKFKGTYPIGASVVKNAGGWKSHGCYSDSTSSRTLERRVDPGNVTVESCVSTCQSQSFTIAGLEFGQECWCGNQIQSPGASIPKSSCNKACIGDSTEVCGGPDALQIYY
;
A
#
# COMPACT_ATOMS: atom_id res chain seq x y z
N MET A 1 31.39 -35.38 9.86
CA MET A 1 32.61 -34.65 9.45
C MET A 1 32.37 -33.20 9.77
N GLY A 2 32.94 -32.75 10.89
CA GLY A 2 32.82 -31.36 11.36
C GLY A 2 33.78 -30.46 10.61
N LEU A 3 33.34 -29.23 10.34
CA LEU A 3 34.22 -28.15 9.95
C LEU A 3 34.46 -27.30 11.20
N THR A 4 35.68 -27.43 11.71
CA THR A 4 36.29 -26.51 12.66
C THR A 4 36.61 -25.22 11.91
N ASP A 5 36.10 -24.09 12.38
CA ASP A 5 36.76 -22.81 12.14
C ASP A 5 36.62 -21.92 13.38
N GLY A 6 37.66 -21.98 14.21
CA GLY A 6 37.92 -20.94 15.19
C GLY A 6 38.66 -19.79 14.52
N SER A 7 38.57 -18.60 15.11
CA SER A 7 39.25 -17.35 14.71
C SER A 7 38.61 -16.52 13.59
N HIS A 8 37.50 -15.85 13.91
CA HIS A 8 37.20 -14.55 13.31
C HIS A 8 36.83 -13.57 14.42
N CYS A 9 37.73 -12.63 14.72
CA CYS A 9 37.35 -11.40 15.42
C CYS A 9 36.25 -10.75 14.61
N CYS A 10 35.14 -10.35 15.24
CA CYS A 10 34.14 -9.51 14.58
C CYS A 10 34.82 -8.20 14.19
N THR A 11 35.27 -8.08 12.94
CA THR A 11 35.50 -6.76 12.37
C THR A 11 34.16 -6.04 12.41
N CYS A 12 34.16 -4.84 13.00
CA CYS A 12 33.01 -3.95 12.90
C CYS A 12 32.87 -3.54 11.44
N ASP A 13 32.23 -4.39 10.64
CA ASP A 13 31.67 -3.94 9.37
C ASP A 13 30.57 -2.94 9.73
N ASN A 14 30.49 -1.85 8.96
CA ASN A 14 29.59 -0.70 9.13
C ASN A 14 28.10 -1.06 9.42
N PHE A 15 27.74 -2.32 9.22
CA PHE A 15 26.48 -2.95 9.62
C PHE A 15 26.19 -2.87 11.14
N PHE A 16 27.18 -3.12 11.99
CA PHE A 16 26.95 -3.20 13.44
C PHE A 16 26.96 -1.82 14.13
N GLU A 17 27.77 -0.87 13.68
CA GLU A 17 27.87 0.45 14.31
C GLU A 17 26.56 1.26 14.28
N TYR A 18 25.70 1.05 13.29
CA TYR A 18 24.46 1.83 13.16
C TYR A 18 23.32 1.33 14.07
N ILE A 19 23.29 0.04 14.40
CA ILE A 19 22.29 -0.54 15.33
C ILE A 19 22.46 0.04 16.74
N PHE A 20 23.69 0.39 17.14
CA PHE A 20 23.97 0.92 18.48
C PHE A 20 23.80 2.45 18.62
N GLN A 21 23.76 3.21 17.51
CA GLN A 21 23.54 4.67 17.56
C GLN A 21 22.11 5.04 17.98
N GLY A 22 21.12 4.17 17.72
CA GLY A 22 19.74 4.35 18.23
C GLY A 22 19.57 4.09 19.73
N ALA A 23 20.57 3.48 20.39
CA ALA A 23 20.52 3.09 21.80
C ALA A 23 21.39 3.97 22.72
N GLY A 24 22.00 5.05 22.20
CA GLY A 24 22.82 5.97 22.99
C GLY A 24 24.16 5.42 23.50
N ASN A 25 24.60 4.25 23.04
CA ASN A 25 25.85 3.63 23.48
C ASN A 25 26.91 3.67 22.37
N HIS A 26 27.90 4.55 22.56
CA HIS A 26 29.13 4.57 21.76
C HIS A 26 30.05 3.41 22.17
N ALA A 27 30.20 2.38 21.34
CA ALA A 27 31.20 1.35 21.59
C ALA A 27 31.61 0.60 20.32
N CYS A 28 32.42 1.22 19.46
CA CYS A 28 33.30 0.50 18.53
C CYS A 28 34.64 1.26 18.46
N SER A 29 35.73 0.59 18.81
CA SER A 29 37.10 1.14 18.73
C SER A 29 37.80 0.55 17.52
N SER A 30 38.45 1.40 16.72
CA SER A 30 39.09 1.05 15.44
C SER A 30 40.48 0.40 15.56
N THR A 31 40.78 -0.23 16.70
CA THR A 31 42.11 -0.83 16.93
C THR A 31 42.13 -2.28 16.42
N PRO A 32 43.05 -2.67 15.51
CA PRO A 32 43.10 -4.05 15.02
C PRO A 32 43.56 -5.01 16.13
N CYS A 33 42.83 -6.11 16.37
CA CYS A 33 43.27 -7.14 17.33
C CYS A 33 44.54 -7.83 16.78
N SER A 34 45.61 -7.82 17.58
CA SER A 34 46.95 -8.30 17.22
C SER A 34 47.08 -9.82 17.32
N GLY A 35 46.39 -10.56 16.45
CA GLY A 35 46.82 -11.89 15.97
C GLY A 35 47.04 -13.03 16.96
N ASP A 36 46.65 -12.95 18.24
CA ASP A 36 46.73 -14.07 19.18
C ASP A 36 45.36 -14.78 19.29
N PRO A 37 45.25 -16.07 18.90
CA PRO A 37 44.00 -16.83 18.99
C PRO A 37 43.62 -17.25 20.44
N SER A 38 44.42 -16.90 21.45
CA SER A 38 44.15 -17.18 22.86
C SER A 38 43.65 -15.99 23.67
N GLU A 39 43.61 -14.78 23.09
CA GLU A 39 43.03 -13.60 23.74
C GLU A 39 41.52 -13.49 23.46
N VAL A 40 40.70 -13.76 24.48
CA VAL A 40 39.23 -13.55 24.47
C VAL A 40 38.82 -12.10 24.80
N ASP A 41 39.78 -11.17 24.87
CA ASP A 41 39.53 -9.82 25.39
C ASP A 41 40.25 -8.77 24.53
N CYS A 42 39.54 -8.17 23.56
CA CYS A 42 40.05 -6.99 22.86
C CYS A 42 39.77 -5.73 23.72
N GLY A 43 40.63 -5.45 24.71
CA GLY A 43 40.93 -4.10 25.21
C GLY A 43 40.44 -3.70 26.62
N GLY A 44 41.36 -3.70 27.58
CA GLY A 44 41.46 -2.73 28.70
C GLY A 44 40.41 -2.79 29.85
N PRO A 45 40.78 -2.36 31.08
CA PRO A 45 39.99 -2.63 32.29
C PRO A 45 38.87 -1.61 32.49
N SER A 46 37.81 -1.69 31.70
CA SER A 46 36.53 -1.07 32.06
C SER A 46 35.38 -1.68 31.25
N ALA A 47 34.69 -2.62 31.91
CA ALA A 47 33.35 -3.12 31.59
C ALA A 47 33.14 -3.65 30.15
N ALA A 48 33.72 -4.81 29.86
CA ALA A 48 33.23 -5.68 28.79
C ALA A 48 31.80 -6.15 29.14
N SER A 49 30.78 -5.49 28.61
CA SER A 49 29.43 -6.04 28.56
C SER A 49 29.42 -7.20 27.57
N THR A 50 29.47 -8.43 28.08
CA THR A 50 29.31 -9.65 27.28
C THR A 50 27.88 -9.70 26.72
N TYR A 51 27.69 -9.28 25.47
CA TYR A 51 26.44 -9.51 24.75
C TYR A 51 26.38 -10.97 24.30
N GLN A 52 25.46 -11.73 24.90
CA GLN A 52 25.18 -13.11 24.49
C GLN A 52 24.34 -13.09 23.21
N LYS A 53 24.74 -13.89 22.20
CA LYS A 53 24.04 -14.08 20.91
C LYS A 53 22.56 -14.51 21.03
N THR A 54 22.13 -14.89 22.23
CA THR A 54 20.78 -15.34 22.55
C THR A 54 19.78 -14.22 22.85
N ASP A 55 20.22 -12.96 23.03
CA ASP A 55 19.35 -11.82 23.34
C ASP A 55 18.86 -11.03 22.09
N LEU A 56 19.23 -11.47 20.89
CA LEU A 56 18.80 -10.84 19.64
C LEU A 56 17.95 -11.82 18.83
N THR A 57 16.62 -11.70 18.91
CA THR A 57 15.78 -12.12 17.79
C THR A 57 16.00 -11.12 16.66
N PHE A 58 17.11 -11.27 15.95
CA PHE A 58 17.43 -10.48 14.77
C PHE A 58 16.39 -10.78 13.68
N VAL A 59 15.44 -9.86 13.49
CA VAL A 59 14.45 -9.94 12.43
C VAL A 59 15.04 -9.26 11.21
N ILE A 60 15.32 -10.04 10.16
CA ILE A 60 15.71 -9.50 8.86
C ILE A 60 14.47 -8.82 8.28
N PRO A 61 14.52 -7.52 7.96
CA PRO A 61 13.40 -6.84 7.34
C PRO A 61 13.09 -7.50 5.99
N THR A 62 11.80 -7.69 5.70
CA THR A 62 11.36 -8.34 4.47
C THR A 62 10.44 -7.44 3.68
N ARG A 63 10.37 -7.68 2.37
CA ARG A 63 9.40 -7.03 1.51
C ARG A 63 8.00 -7.53 1.84
N VAL A 64 7.06 -6.61 2.04
CA VAL A 64 5.65 -6.94 2.11
C VAL A 64 5.16 -7.29 0.69
N PRO A 65 4.70 -8.53 0.42
CA PRO A 65 4.28 -8.91 -0.94
C PRO A 65 2.92 -8.30 -1.31
N SER A 66 2.03 -8.14 -0.32
CA SER A 66 0.70 -7.57 -0.48
C SER A 66 0.10 -7.15 0.86
N VAL A 67 -0.71 -6.08 0.83
CA VAL A 67 -1.62 -5.68 1.91
C VAL A 67 -3.02 -5.69 1.30
N GLU A 68 -3.87 -6.63 1.70
CA GLU A 68 -5.21 -6.80 1.12
C GLU A 68 -5.21 -6.81 -0.43
N LEU A 69 -5.83 -5.80 -1.07
CA LEU A 69 -5.91 -5.63 -2.53
C LEU A 69 -4.70 -4.91 -3.14
N TRP A 70 -3.77 -4.43 -2.32
CA TRP A 70 -2.53 -3.78 -2.74
C TRP A 70 -1.44 -4.83 -2.97
N LYS A 71 -0.86 -4.88 -4.17
CA LYS A 71 0.23 -5.80 -4.51
C LYS A 71 1.51 -5.06 -4.79
N SER A 72 2.62 -5.56 -4.25
CA SER A 72 3.95 -5.02 -4.54
C SER A 72 4.22 -5.02 -6.05
N LYS A 73 4.66 -3.88 -6.55
CA LYS A 73 5.12 -3.62 -7.91
C LYS A 73 6.63 -3.73 -8.05
N GLY A 74 7.36 -3.75 -6.95
CA GLY A 74 8.82 -3.80 -6.93
C GLY A 74 9.45 -2.48 -6.51
N CYS A 75 10.76 -2.37 -6.73
CA CYS A 75 11.53 -1.17 -6.45
C CYS A 75 11.53 -0.25 -7.68
N TYR A 76 11.32 1.04 -7.47
CA TYR A 76 11.32 2.06 -8.51
C TYR A 76 12.32 3.16 -8.17
N SER A 77 12.92 3.75 -9.20
CA SER A 77 13.70 4.97 -9.05
C SER A 77 12.81 6.13 -8.62
N ASP A 78 13.34 7.01 -7.77
CA ASP A 78 12.70 8.27 -7.42
C ASP A 78 13.76 9.38 -7.31
N SER A 79 13.33 10.63 -7.55
CA SER A 79 14.20 11.80 -7.44
C SER A 79 13.39 13.03 -7.02
N PRO A 80 13.91 13.88 -6.12
CA PRO A 80 13.30 15.17 -5.78
C PRO A 80 13.01 16.07 -6.99
N SER A 81 13.78 15.97 -8.07
CA SER A 81 13.58 16.75 -9.29
C SER A 81 12.65 16.09 -10.32
N ALA A 82 12.27 14.83 -10.08
CA ALA A 82 11.51 13.99 -11.02
C ALA A 82 10.85 12.84 -10.25
N ARG A 83 9.85 13.16 -9.43
CA ARG A 83 9.18 12.19 -8.55
C ARG A 83 8.43 11.14 -9.38
N ALA A 84 8.48 9.88 -8.95
CA ALA A 84 7.76 8.78 -9.55
C ALA A 84 6.26 8.83 -9.21
N LEU A 85 5.92 9.35 -8.03
CA LEU A 85 4.57 9.54 -7.52
C LEU A 85 4.45 10.98 -7.01
N HIS A 86 3.42 11.72 -7.43
CA HIS A 86 3.37 13.17 -7.23
C HIS A 86 2.88 13.60 -5.84
N ALA A 87 2.06 12.81 -5.16
CA ALA A 87 1.38 13.22 -3.94
C ALA A 87 2.09 12.67 -2.70
N ARG A 88 2.81 13.52 -1.96
CA ARG A 88 3.30 13.15 -0.62
C ARG A 88 2.14 13.25 0.38
N VAL A 89 1.95 12.21 1.19
CA VAL A 89 0.92 12.19 2.23
C VAL A 89 1.54 11.95 3.59
N ASP A 90 0.86 12.42 4.64
CA ASP A 90 1.23 12.09 6.01
C ASP A 90 0.58 10.76 6.42
N ALA A 91 1.41 9.78 6.74
CA ALA A 91 0.99 8.44 7.19
C ALA A 91 1.52 8.13 8.60
N GLY A 92 1.93 9.15 9.36
CA GLY A 92 2.47 9.02 10.72
C GLY A 92 3.77 8.21 10.75
N ASP A 93 3.88 7.28 11.70
CA ASP A 93 4.95 6.28 11.72
C ASP A 93 4.75 5.30 10.56
N VAL A 94 5.43 5.55 9.44
CA VAL A 94 5.20 4.83 8.19
C VAL A 94 5.45 3.33 8.32
N THR A 95 4.46 2.53 7.92
CA THR A 95 4.54 1.11 7.54
C THR A 95 4.04 0.97 6.10
N VAL A 96 4.12 -0.23 5.51
CA VAL A 96 3.49 -0.46 4.21
C VAL A 96 1.97 -0.28 4.30
N GLU A 97 1.34 -0.79 5.36
CA GLU A 97 -0.10 -0.70 5.63
C GLU A 97 -0.56 0.74 5.79
N SER A 98 0.13 1.54 6.61
CA SER A 98 -0.28 2.94 6.83
C SER A 98 -0.17 3.76 5.54
N CYS A 99 0.83 3.50 4.71
CA CYS A 99 0.98 4.21 3.44
C CYS A 99 -0.07 3.81 2.40
N VAL A 100 -0.36 2.51 2.22
CA VAL A 100 -1.42 2.10 1.28
C VAL A 100 -2.80 2.60 1.71
N ALA A 101 -3.09 2.64 3.01
CA ALA A 101 -4.32 3.20 3.55
C ALA A 101 -4.42 4.72 3.29
N ALA A 102 -3.34 5.46 3.51
CA ALA A 102 -3.32 6.90 3.22
C ALA A 102 -3.50 7.20 1.72
N CYS A 103 -2.91 6.40 0.83
CA CYS A 103 -3.12 6.55 -0.62
C CYS A 103 -4.52 6.14 -1.07
N GLU A 104 -5.14 5.17 -0.38
CA GLU A 104 -6.53 4.80 -0.54
C GLU A 104 -7.48 5.96 -0.18
N ASP A 105 -7.23 6.66 0.92
CA ASP A 105 -7.99 7.86 1.31
C ASP A 105 -7.88 8.98 0.27
N GLN A 106 -6.75 9.06 -0.44
CA GLN A 106 -6.56 9.99 -1.56
C GLN A 106 -7.15 9.49 -2.89
N GLN A 107 -7.76 8.30 -2.91
CA GLN A 107 -8.29 7.64 -4.12
C GLN A 107 -7.23 7.43 -5.21
N LEU A 108 -5.97 7.20 -4.85
CA LEU A 108 -4.86 6.97 -5.77
C LEU A 108 -4.51 5.47 -5.84
N THR A 109 -4.21 4.92 -7.01
CA THR A 109 -3.99 3.45 -7.16
C THR A 109 -2.58 2.96 -6.91
N LEU A 110 -1.63 3.88 -6.76
CA LEU A 110 -0.25 3.60 -6.44
C LEU A 110 0.11 4.24 -5.10
N ALA A 111 0.78 3.45 -4.28
CA ALA A 111 1.43 3.88 -3.05
C ALA A 111 2.91 3.53 -3.15
N GLY A 112 3.75 4.35 -2.56
CA GLY A 112 5.19 4.17 -2.56
C GLY A 112 5.78 4.66 -1.26
N VAL A 113 6.54 3.79 -0.59
CA VAL A 113 7.26 4.13 0.63
C VAL A 113 8.72 4.43 0.31
N GLU A 114 9.25 5.54 0.83
CA GLU A 114 10.63 6.01 0.61
C GLU A 114 11.32 6.35 1.94
N PHE A 115 12.64 6.13 2.00
CA PHE A 115 13.50 6.58 3.10
C PHE A 115 13.09 6.09 4.50
N GLY A 116 12.35 4.99 4.59
CA GLY A 116 11.84 4.45 5.86
C GLY A 116 10.67 5.21 6.46
N GLN A 117 10.35 6.43 5.99
CA GLN A 117 9.48 7.36 6.70
C GLN A 117 8.59 8.22 5.79
N GLU A 118 8.70 8.10 4.47
CA GLU A 118 7.90 8.89 3.53
C GLU A 118 6.87 8.01 2.83
N CYS A 119 5.67 8.56 2.63
CA CYS A 119 4.62 7.94 1.84
C CYS A 119 4.26 8.85 0.65
N TRP A 120 4.26 8.25 -0.54
CA TRP A 120 3.96 8.89 -1.80
C TRP A 120 2.85 8.14 -2.53
N CYS A 121 1.94 8.87 -3.16
CA CYS A 121 0.77 8.34 -3.84
C CYS A 121 0.69 8.86 -5.28
N GLY A 122 0.06 8.08 -6.15
CA GLY A 122 -0.20 8.48 -7.53
C GLY A 122 -1.10 7.49 -8.25
N SER A 123 -1.44 7.77 -9.50
CA SER A 123 -2.23 6.85 -10.35
C SER A 123 -1.40 6.15 -11.41
N GLU A 124 -0.19 6.65 -11.65
CA GLU A 124 0.78 6.12 -12.59
C GLU A 124 2.20 6.44 -12.12
N ILE A 125 3.21 5.81 -12.76
CA ILE A 125 4.61 6.15 -12.53
C ILE A 125 4.96 7.30 -13.47
N GLU A 126 5.34 8.42 -12.90
CA GLU A 126 5.57 9.68 -13.61
C GLU A 126 7.04 9.92 -13.93
N ASN A 127 7.30 10.96 -14.72
CA ASN A 127 8.64 11.53 -14.96
C ASN A 127 9.70 10.52 -15.44
N GLY A 128 9.26 9.51 -16.21
CA GLY A 128 10.13 8.49 -16.80
C GLY A 128 10.83 7.58 -15.79
N GLN A 129 10.38 7.58 -14.54
CA GLN A 129 10.93 6.70 -13.51
C GLN A 129 10.67 5.23 -13.87
N THR A 130 11.61 4.35 -13.56
CA THR A 130 11.56 2.94 -14.01
C THR A 130 11.66 1.98 -12.85
N SER A 131 11.14 0.77 -13.07
CA SER A 131 11.41 -0.34 -12.18
C SER A 131 12.92 -0.62 -12.23
N VAL A 132 13.57 -0.56 -11.08
CA VAL A 132 15.00 -0.92 -10.92
C VAL A 132 15.16 -2.40 -10.53
N GLY A 133 14.09 -3.18 -10.66
CA GLY A 133 14.04 -4.61 -10.37
C GLY A 133 13.62 -4.96 -8.95
N ASN A 134 13.77 -6.25 -8.62
CA ASN A 134 13.54 -6.84 -7.30
C ASN A 134 14.77 -6.72 -6.38
N ASP A 135 15.76 -5.92 -6.74
CA ASP A 135 16.97 -5.70 -5.95
C ASP A 135 16.63 -4.90 -4.67
N ASP A 136 16.15 -5.62 -3.66
CA ASP A 136 16.07 -5.22 -2.24
C ASP A 136 17.44 -5.31 -1.56
N GLY A 137 18.52 -5.52 -2.31
CA GLY A 137 19.86 -5.70 -1.73
C GLY A 137 20.00 -6.99 -0.91
N ILE A 138 18.99 -7.86 -0.86
CA ILE A 138 18.99 -9.14 -0.13
C ILE A 138 19.28 -10.28 -1.13
N LYS A 139 20.42 -10.20 -1.82
CA LYS A 139 20.94 -11.38 -2.53
C LYS A 139 21.73 -12.23 -1.54
N HIS A 140 21.26 -13.45 -1.29
CA HIS A 140 21.93 -14.48 -0.48
C HIS A 140 22.03 -14.19 1.03
N GLY A 141 20.97 -13.70 1.67
CA GLY A 141 20.90 -13.63 3.15
C GLY A 141 21.84 -12.62 3.81
N ASN A 142 22.60 -11.85 3.04
CA ASN A 142 23.41 -10.73 3.52
C ASN A 142 22.67 -9.43 3.25
N PHE A 143 21.89 -8.97 4.23
CA PHE A 143 21.33 -7.62 4.23
C PHE A 143 22.49 -6.63 4.13
N ARG A 144 22.55 -5.84 3.05
CA ARG A 144 23.54 -4.77 2.87
C ARG A 144 22.89 -3.44 3.29
N PRO A 145 23.08 -2.97 4.54
CA PRO A 145 22.63 -1.64 4.92
C PRO A 145 23.37 -0.61 4.08
N PHE A 146 22.64 0.38 3.60
CA PHE A 146 23.15 1.31 2.63
C PHE A 146 23.63 2.63 3.20
N PRO A 147 24.77 3.10 2.66
CA PRO A 147 24.92 4.48 2.20
C PRO A 147 24.62 4.63 0.70
N ASN A 148 24.17 3.58 -0.02
CA ASN A 148 23.89 3.68 -1.44
C ASN A 148 22.41 3.84 -1.79
N ASN A 149 22.20 4.63 -2.83
CA ASN A 149 20.92 5.16 -3.29
C ASN A 149 20.23 4.19 -4.25
N ALA A 150 20.68 2.93 -4.31
CA ALA A 150 20.39 2.05 -5.43
C ALA A 150 19.27 1.03 -5.15
N TYR A 151 18.91 0.80 -3.89
CA TYR A 151 18.03 -0.30 -3.50
C TYR A 151 16.88 0.14 -2.57
N CYS A 152 15.83 -0.68 -2.53
CA CYS A 152 14.68 -0.49 -1.66
C CYS A 152 14.76 -1.40 -0.43
N ASN A 153 15.66 -1.07 0.51
CA ASN A 153 15.95 -1.92 1.66
C ASN A 153 16.05 -1.18 3.01
N MET A 154 15.60 0.07 3.08
CA MET A 154 15.47 0.76 4.36
C MET A 154 14.31 0.18 5.16
N PRO A 155 14.49 -0.14 6.44
CA PRO A 155 13.39 -0.52 7.31
C PRO A 155 12.35 0.60 7.43
N CYS A 156 11.08 0.24 7.59
CA CYS A 156 10.03 1.20 7.92
C CYS A 156 10.19 1.71 9.36
N GLN A 157 9.95 3.01 9.59
CA GLN A 157 10.00 3.63 10.92
C GLN A 157 8.95 3.02 11.86
N GLY A 158 7.73 2.80 11.38
CA GLY A 158 6.63 2.24 12.18
C GLY A 158 6.71 0.72 12.36
N ASN A 159 7.39 0.02 11.45
CA ASN A 159 7.63 -1.41 11.55
C ASN A 159 8.99 -1.81 10.95
N PRO A 160 10.06 -1.92 11.78
CA PRO A 160 11.39 -2.26 11.30
C PRO A 160 11.52 -3.65 10.67
N THR A 161 10.48 -4.49 10.71
CA THR A 161 10.46 -5.81 10.05
C THR A 161 10.06 -5.74 8.57
N GLU A 162 9.68 -4.55 8.09
CA GLU A 162 9.26 -4.28 6.71
C GLU A 162 10.23 -3.36 5.98
N LEU A 163 10.26 -3.44 4.65
CA LEU A 163 11.05 -2.56 3.79
C LEU A 163 10.24 -1.37 3.24
N CYS A 164 10.73 -0.16 3.49
CA CYS A 164 10.15 1.13 3.11
C CYS A 164 11.10 1.99 2.25
N GLY A 165 11.52 1.44 1.12
CA GLY A 165 12.24 2.16 0.07
C GLY A 165 13.72 2.34 0.37
N GLY A 166 14.28 3.45 -0.12
CA GLY A 166 15.69 3.80 -0.01
C GLY A 166 15.91 5.24 -0.46
N ALA A 167 17.15 5.72 -0.47
CA ALA A 167 17.43 7.08 -0.94
C ALA A 167 17.20 7.16 -2.46
N GLY A 168 16.18 7.91 -2.90
CA GLY A 168 15.79 7.98 -4.31
C GLY A 168 15.18 6.66 -4.81
N ARG A 169 14.50 5.91 -3.93
CA ARG A 169 13.99 4.57 -4.21
C ARG A 169 12.67 4.30 -3.48
N LEU A 170 11.64 3.92 -4.23
CA LEU A 170 10.31 3.59 -3.71
C LEU A 170 10.05 2.09 -3.77
N ASN A 171 9.64 1.46 -2.67
CA ASN A 171 8.86 0.22 -2.77
C ASN A 171 7.44 0.61 -3.19
N VAL A 172 7.07 0.29 -4.44
CA VAL A 172 5.76 0.66 -4.99
C VAL A 172 4.76 -0.48 -4.80
N TYR A 173 3.52 -0.13 -4.49
CA TYR A 173 2.36 -1.00 -4.38
C TYR A 173 1.27 -0.51 -5.32
N LYS A 174 0.59 -1.44 -6.00
CA LYS A 174 -0.55 -1.14 -6.87
C LYS A 174 -1.82 -1.77 -6.34
N PHE A 175 -2.84 -0.95 -6.17
CA PHE A 175 -4.20 -1.41 -5.92
C PHE A 175 -4.70 -2.27 -7.07
N LYS A 176 -5.26 -3.44 -6.75
CA LYS A 176 -5.82 -4.40 -7.71
C LYS A 176 -7.33 -4.51 -7.65
N GLY A 177 -7.99 -3.75 -6.78
CA GLY A 177 -9.45 -3.67 -6.77
C GLY A 177 -10.00 -2.82 -7.92
N THR A 178 -11.31 -2.69 -7.92
CA THR A 178 -12.03 -1.72 -8.76
C THR A 178 -12.28 -0.48 -7.93
N TYR A 179 -12.26 0.69 -8.55
CA TYR A 179 -12.72 1.90 -7.86
C TYR A 179 -14.21 1.82 -7.55
N PRO A 180 -14.68 2.47 -6.47
CA PRO A 180 -13.89 3.15 -5.43
C PRO A 180 -13.03 2.18 -4.63
N ILE A 181 -11.85 2.63 -4.19
CA ILE A 181 -10.95 1.82 -3.33
C ILE A 181 -11.68 1.58 -1.99
N GLY A 182 -11.64 0.35 -1.46
CA GLY A 182 -12.36 -0.05 -0.24
C GLY A 182 -13.86 -0.30 -0.43
N ALA A 183 -14.45 0.22 -1.49
CA ALA A 183 -15.85 -0.01 -1.83
C ALA A 183 -16.03 -1.30 -2.62
N SER A 184 -17.07 -2.06 -2.28
CA SER A 184 -17.42 -3.30 -2.96
C SER A 184 -18.82 -3.23 -3.55
N VAL A 185 -19.03 -3.97 -4.64
CA VAL A 185 -20.38 -4.12 -5.19
C VAL A 185 -21.19 -4.99 -4.23
N VAL A 186 -22.23 -4.41 -3.64
CA VAL A 186 -23.23 -5.15 -2.86
C VAL A 186 -23.88 -6.18 -3.79
N LYS A 187 -23.77 -7.47 -3.46
CA LYS A 187 -24.24 -8.54 -4.36
C LYS A 187 -25.76 -8.67 -4.35
N ASN A 188 -26.38 -8.45 -3.18
CA ASN A 188 -27.81 -8.54 -2.97
C ASN A 188 -28.26 -7.43 -2.00
N ALA A 189 -29.32 -6.70 -2.34
CA ALA A 189 -29.94 -5.70 -1.48
C ALA A 189 -31.46 -5.78 -1.65
N GLY A 190 -32.22 -5.85 -0.56
CA GLY A 190 -33.69 -5.93 -0.63
C GLY A 190 -34.25 -7.12 -1.44
N GLY A 191 -33.46 -8.20 -1.63
CA GLY A 191 -33.82 -9.32 -2.51
C GLY A 191 -33.54 -9.11 -4.01
N TRP A 192 -33.06 -7.94 -4.41
CA TRP A 192 -32.56 -7.65 -5.76
C TRP A 192 -31.06 -7.94 -5.87
N LYS A 193 -30.60 -8.33 -7.04
CA LYS A 193 -29.20 -8.68 -7.31
C LYS A 193 -28.51 -7.59 -8.10
N SER A 194 -27.22 -7.39 -7.86
CA SER A 194 -26.43 -6.52 -8.75
C SER A 194 -26.32 -7.13 -10.15
N HIS A 195 -26.68 -6.36 -11.18
CA HIS A 195 -26.55 -6.70 -12.59
C HIS A 195 -25.40 -5.99 -13.32
N GLY A 196 -24.61 -5.19 -12.59
CA GLY A 196 -23.39 -4.56 -13.10
C GLY A 196 -23.58 -3.10 -13.51
N CYS A 197 -22.59 -2.57 -14.22
CA CYS A 197 -22.51 -1.16 -14.58
C CYS A 197 -23.11 -0.90 -15.96
N TYR A 198 -23.95 0.12 -16.07
CA TYR A 198 -24.63 0.53 -17.30
C TYR A 198 -24.36 2.01 -17.59
N SER A 199 -24.18 2.38 -18.85
CA SER A 199 -24.05 3.79 -19.26
C SER A 199 -25.33 4.56 -18.98
N ASP A 200 -25.23 5.80 -18.54
CA ASP A 200 -26.34 6.74 -18.46
C ASP A 200 -26.07 8.04 -19.24
N SER A 201 -27.11 8.84 -19.46
CA SER A 201 -26.97 10.15 -20.08
C SER A 201 -28.05 11.11 -19.60
N THR A 202 -27.65 12.34 -19.27
CA THR A 202 -28.58 13.44 -18.99
C THR A 202 -29.56 13.74 -20.14
N SER A 203 -29.18 13.42 -21.38
CA SER A 203 -30.01 13.63 -22.58
C SER A 203 -30.98 12.48 -22.88
N SER A 204 -30.68 11.28 -22.36
CA SER A 204 -31.46 10.07 -22.58
C SER A 204 -31.20 9.11 -21.42
N ARG A 205 -32.02 9.23 -20.38
CA ARG A 205 -31.84 8.47 -19.15
C ARG A 205 -32.11 6.98 -19.35
N THR A 206 -31.30 6.15 -18.72
CA THR A 206 -31.37 4.70 -18.75
C THR A 206 -32.49 4.18 -17.87
N LEU A 207 -32.74 4.86 -16.76
CA LEU A 207 -33.88 4.66 -15.87
C LEU A 207 -34.67 5.96 -15.77
N GLU A 208 -35.99 5.87 -15.81
CA GLU A 208 -36.87 7.01 -16.10
C GLU A 208 -37.13 7.93 -14.90
N ARG A 209 -36.92 7.46 -13.67
CA ARG A 209 -37.32 8.18 -12.46
C ARG A 209 -36.15 8.35 -11.50
N ARG A 210 -35.65 9.58 -11.36
CA ARG A 210 -34.83 9.94 -10.20
C ARG A 210 -35.68 10.02 -8.94
N VAL A 211 -35.19 9.45 -7.85
CA VAL A 211 -35.77 9.53 -6.50
C VAL A 211 -34.71 10.00 -5.52
N ASP A 212 -35.14 10.46 -4.34
CA ASP A 212 -34.26 10.91 -3.27
C ASP A 212 -34.53 10.09 -2.00
N PRO A 213 -33.67 9.11 -1.66
CA PRO A 213 -33.77 8.35 -0.42
C PRO A 213 -33.07 9.05 0.76
N GLY A 214 -32.56 10.28 0.59
CA GLY A 214 -31.74 10.99 1.56
C GLY A 214 -30.30 10.48 1.55
N ASN A 215 -29.90 9.74 2.59
CA ASN A 215 -28.55 9.18 2.67
C ASN A 215 -28.44 7.97 1.73
N VAL A 216 -27.86 8.16 0.54
CA VAL A 216 -27.82 7.13 -0.50
C VAL A 216 -26.84 6.02 -0.10
N THR A 217 -27.39 4.81 0.08
CA THR A 217 -26.70 3.51 0.10
C THR A 217 -27.37 2.63 -0.95
N VAL A 218 -26.81 1.46 -1.23
CA VAL A 218 -27.46 0.50 -2.13
C VAL A 218 -28.84 0.11 -1.61
N GLU A 219 -28.98 -0.19 -0.31
CA GLU A 219 -30.22 -0.59 0.33
C GLU A 219 -31.25 0.54 0.34
N SER A 220 -30.83 1.79 0.62
CA SER A 220 -31.77 2.91 0.66
C SER A 220 -32.35 3.22 -0.72
N CYS A 221 -31.54 3.10 -1.77
CA CYS A 221 -32.03 3.26 -3.14
C CYS A 221 -32.96 2.10 -3.56
N VAL A 222 -32.54 0.85 -3.37
CA VAL A 222 -33.34 -0.33 -3.72
C VAL A 222 -34.68 -0.33 -2.99
N SER A 223 -34.68 -0.10 -1.68
CA SER A 223 -35.92 -0.06 -0.88
C SER A 223 -36.86 1.07 -1.33
N THR A 224 -36.31 2.23 -1.72
CA THR A 224 -37.12 3.35 -2.24
C THR A 224 -37.75 3.00 -3.58
N CYS A 225 -37.00 2.42 -4.52
CA CYS A 225 -37.55 1.99 -5.81
C CYS A 225 -38.63 0.90 -5.63
N GLN A 226 -38.40 -0.07 -4.75
CA GLN A 226 -39.39 -1.10 -4.39
C GLN A 226 -40.67 -0.50 -3.81
N SER A 227 -40.56 0.46 -2.89
CA SER A 227 -41.72 1.12 -2.26
C SER A 227 -42.58 1.89 -3.28
N GLN A 228 -41.98 2.31 -4.40
CA GLN A 228 -42.64 2.99 -5.50
C GLN A 228 -43.07 2.03 -6.63
N SER A 229 -43.05 0.72 -6.38
CA SER A 229 -43.46 -0.33 -7.33
C SER A 229 -42.61 -0.40 -8.62
N PHE A 230 -41.37 0.07 -8.59
CA PHE A 230 -40.41 -0.18 -9.66
C PHE A 230 -39.73 -1.54 -9.49
N THR A 231 -39.25 -2.11 -10.59
CA THR A 231 -38.54 -3.41 -10.60
C THR A 231 -37.03 -3.29 -10.79
N ILE A 232 -36.52 -2.09 -11.10
CA ILE A 232 -35.09 -1.83 -11.30
C ILE A 232 -34.68 -0.59 -10.51
N ALA A 233 -33.53 -0.67 -9.85
CA ALA A 233 -32.82 0.45 -9.25
C ALA A 233 -31.46 0.62 -9.93
N GLY A 234 -31.00 1.86 -10.01
CA GLY A 234 -29.68 2.23 -10.48
C GLY A 234 -29.12 3.35 -9.63
N LEU A 235 -27.91 3.18 -9.14
CA LEU A 235 -27.21 4.20 -8.36
C LEU A 235 -26.19 4.89 -9.26
N GLU A 236 -26.15 6.22 -9.24
CA GLU A 236 -25.26 7.04 -10.07
C GLU A 236 -24.50 8.06 -9.21
N PHE A 237 -23.24 8.28 -9.57
CA PHE A 237 -22.37 9.32 -9.02
C PHE A 237 -22.24 9.36 -7.48
N GLY A 238 -22.49 8.25 -6.78
CA GLY A 238 -22.39 8.16 -5.31
C GLY A 238 -23.58 8.72 -4.54
N GLN A 239 -24.47 9.47 -5.18
CA GLN A 239 -25.49 10.27 -4.51
C GLN A 239 -26.84 10.31 -5.24
N GLU A 240 -26.97 9.67 -6.40
CA GLU A 240 -28.22 9.63 -7.14
C GLU A 240 -28.82 8.23 -7.11
N CYS A 241 -30.15 8.17 -6.97
CA CYS A 241 -30.92 6.95 -7.06
C CYS A 241 -31.94 7.09 -8.19
N TRP A 242 -31.93 6.13 -9.10
CA TRP A 242 -32.80 6.05 -10.26
C TRP A 242 -33.60 4.76 -10.23
N CYS A 243 -34.88 4.85 -10.59
CA CYS A 243 -35.80 3.74 -10.65
C CYS A 243 -36.41 3.60 -12.05
N GLY A 244 -36.74 2.38 -12.43
CA GLY A 244 -37.44 2.10 -13.67
C GLY A 244 -37.97 0.66 -13.69
N ASN A 245 -38.70 0.31 -14.76
CA ASN A 245 -39.17 -1.06 -15.00
C ASN A 245 -38.49 -1.73 -16.20
N GLN A 246 -37.60 -0.99 -16.86
CA GLN A 246 -36.83 -1.43 -18.03
C GLN A 246 -35.59 -0.54 -18.17
N ILE A 247 -34.53 -1.11 -18.75
CA ILE A 247 -33.34 -0.37 -19.16
C ILE A 247 -33.64 0.29 -20.52
N GLN A 248 -33.70 1.61 -20.56
CA GLN A 248 -34.02 2.38 -21.77
C GLN A 248 -32.77 2.56 -22.65
N SER A 249 -32.97 2.54 -23.98
CA SER A 249 -31.91 2.86 -24.95
C SER A 249 -31.49 4.33 -24.81
N PRO A 250 -30.19 4.68 -24.89
CA PRO A 250 -29.06 3.84 -25.30
C PRO A 250 -28.36 3.09 -24.16
N GLY A 251 -28.93 3.04 -22.95
CA GLY A 251 -28.36 2.40 -21.79
C GLY A 251 -27.93 0.95 -22.07
N ALA A 252 -26.64 0.68 -21.87
CA ALA A 252 -26.03 -0.61 -22.16
C ALA A 252 -24.97 -0.95 -21.11
N SER A 253 -24.64 -2.24 -20.99
CA SER A 253 -23.58 -2.68 -20.07
C SER A 253 -22.23 -2.09 -20.49
N ILE A 254 -21.51 -1.53 -19.53
CA ILE A 254 -20.17 -0.94 -19.68
C ILE A 254 -19.19 -1.57 -18.69
N PRO A 255 -17.87 -1.34 -18.83
CA PRO A 255 -16.89 -1.88 -17.90
C PRO A 255 -17.24 -1.53 -16.44
N LYS A 256 -17.09 -2.50 -15.54
CA LYS A 256 -17.34 -2.31 -14.10
C LYS A 256 -16.56 -1.14 -13.51
N SER A 257 -15.38 -0.85 -14.06
CA SER A 257 -14.52 0.27 -13.67
C SER A 257 -15.15 1.65 -13.92
N SER A 258 -16.22 1.76 -14.70
CA SER A 258 -16.97 3.00 -14.88
C SER A 258 -17.87 3.31 -13.68
N CYS A 259 -18.29 2.30 -12.91
CA CYS A 259 -19.02 2.47 -11.67
C CYS A 259 -18.03 2.59 -10.51
N ASN A 260 -17.45 3.78 -10.38
CA ASN A 260 -16.29 4.07 -9.54
C ASN A 260 -16.54 5.09 -8.42
N LYS A 261 -17.80 5.31 -8.02
CA LYS A 261 -18.19 6.22 -6.96
C LYS A 261 -18.75 5.48 -5.76
N ALA A 262 -18.26 5.86 -4.59
CA ALA A 262 -18.69 5.29 -3.33
C ALA A 262 -20.03 5.92 -2.96
N CYS A 263 -20.87 5.19 -2.25
CA CYS A 263 -22.12 5.74 -1.77
C CYS A 263 -21.84 6.83 -0.72
N ILE A 264 -22.54 7.96 -0.82
CA ILE A 264 -22.39 9.06 0.16
C ILE A 264 -22.84 8.63 1.56
N GLY A 265 -23.76 7.67 1.64
CA GLY A 265 -24.25 7.10 2.90
C GLY A 265 -23.49 5.88 3.41
N ASP A 266 -22.70 5.23 2.56
CA ASP A 266 -21.80 4.13 2.94
C ASP A 266 -20.62 4.06 1.97
N SER A 267 -19.47 4.56 2.38
CA SER A 267 -18.28 4.59 1.53
C SER A 267 -17.71 3.21 1.20
N THR A 268 -18.22 2.14 1.83
CA THR A 268 -17.83 0.75 1.55
C THR A 268 -18.63 0.10 0.40
N GLU A 269 -19.56 0.86 -0.20
CA GLU A 269 -20.44 0.39 -1.26
C GLU A 269 -20.25 1.15 -2.59
N VAL A 270 -20.38 0.44 -3.71
CA VAL A 270 -20.35 1.04 -5.06
C VAL A 270 -21.73 1.61 -5.43
N CYS A 271 -21.79 2.92 -5.68
CA CYS A 271 -22.97 3.70 -6.08
C CYS A 271 -22.80 4.34 -7.48
N GLY A 272 -22.41 3.53 -8.46
CA GLY A 272 -22.31 3.99 -9.86
C GLY A 272 -21.07 4.82 -10.13
N GLY A 273 -21.15 5.70 -11.13
CA GLY A 273 -20.08 6.60 -11.55
C GLY A 273 -20.63 7.80 -12.32
N PRO A 274 -19.77 8.64 -12.91
CA PRO A 274 -20.21 9.69 -13.82
C PRO A 274 -20.83 9.06 -15.07
N ASP A 275 -22.08 9.42 -15.40
CA ASP A 275 -22.83 8.86 -16.53
C ASP A 275 -22.85 7.31 -16.51
N ALA A 276 -22.91 6.72 -15.31
CA ALA A 276 -22.81 5.29 -15.10
C ALA A 276 -23.64 4.83 -13.90
N LEU A 277 -24.60 3.93 -14.15
CA LEU A 277 -25.48 3.34 -13.15
C LEU A 277 -24.99 1.97 -12.71
N GLN A 278 -24.86 1.75 -11.41
CA GLN A 278 -24.76 0.40 -10.83
C GLN A 278 -26.17 -0.15 -10.64
N ILE A 279 -26.55 -1.17 -11.43
CA ILE A 279 -27.93 -1.66 -11.58
C ILE A 279 -28.26 -2.82 -10.64
N TYR A 280 -29.48 -2.84 -10.10
CA TYR A 280 -30.07 -3.88 -9.26
C TYR A 280 -31.50 -4.23 -9.70
N TYR A 281 -31.84 -5.53 -9.82
CA TYR A 281 -33.22 -6.05 -10.01
C TYR A 281 -33.32 -7.56 -9.69
#